data_AF-A0A838F4Y3-F1
#
_entry.id   AF-A0A838F4Y3-F1
#
_cell.length_a   1.000
_cell.length_b   1.000
_cell.length_c   1.000
_cell.angle_alpha   90.00
_cell.angle_beta   90.00
_cell.angle_gamma   90.00
#
_symmetry.space_group_name_H-M   'P 1'
#
loop_
_entity.id
_entity.type
_entity.pdbx_description
1 polymer ?
#
loop_
_entity_poly.entity_id
_entity_poly.type
_entity_poly.pdbx_seq_one_letter_code
_entity_poly.pdbx_strand_id
1 'polypeptide(L)'
;CIVYGSLEKELDLDQIEGAAFNFLFDHCLLKVNNEINTDTSSFVNIIKVQEPENPTIFVDPNEKDDYHLAEGSPCIDAGLPNGILIDLDGKPRDIIPDIGCYEYAP
;
A
#
# COMPACT_ATOMS: atom_id res chain seq x y z
N CYS A 1 2.45 -3.51 -1.15
CA CYS A 1 1.74 -3.64 0.15
C CYS A 1 0.90 -2.38 0.42
N ILE A 2 -0.15 -2.44 1.25
CA ILE A 2 -0.93 -1.25 1.66
C ILE A 2 -0.78 -1.05 3.17
N VAL A 3 -0.31 0.13 3.58
CA VAL A 3 -0.24 0.59 4.97
C VAL A 3 -1.07 1.86 5.07
N TYR A 4 -2.35 1.70 5.37
CA TYR A 4 -3.36 2.77 5.34
C TYR A 4 -4.48 2.48 6.34
N GLY A 5 -5.06 3.52 6.92
CA GLY A 5 -6.07 3.42 7.97
C GLY A 5 -6.50 4.78 8.51
N SER A 6 -7.12 4.78 9.70
CA SER A 6 -7.76 5.94 10.32
C SER A 6 -6.82 6.87 11.07
N LEU A 7 -5.54 6.50 11.27
CA LEU A 7 -4.57 7.36 11.94
C LEU A 7 -4.02 8.42 10.99
N GLU A 8 -3.43 9.48 11.53
CA GLU A 8 -2.76 10.54 10.74
C GLU A 8 -1.60 9.96 9.90
N LYS A 9 -0.81 9.07 10.52
CA LYS A 9 0.20 8.22 9.88
C LYS A 9 -0.01 6.78 10.32
N GLU A 10 0.25 5.85 9.42
CA GLU A 10 0.11 4.40 9.67
C GLU A 10 1.48 3.68 9.72
N LEU A 11 2.55 4.41 9.43
CA LEU A 11 3.92 3.93 9.51
C LEU A 11 4.73 4.81 10.46
N ASP A 12 5.48 4.16 11.34
CA ASP A 12 6.53 4.79 12.12
C ASP A 12 7.82 3.98 11.97
N LEU A 13 8.96 4.67 11.96
CA LEU A 13 10.28 4.06 11.77
C LEU A 13 11.16 4.46 12.94
N ASP A 14 11.51 3.48 13.77
CA ASP A 14 12.36 3.67 14.95
C ASP A 14 13.67 2.90 14.79
N GLN A 15 14.78 3.62 14.86
CA GLN A 15 16.13 3.09 14.70
C GLN A 15 16.90 3.19 16.02
N ILE A 16 17.55 2.10 16.40
CA ILE A 16 18.50 2.08 17.51
C ILE A 16 19.87 2.59 17.02
N GLU A 17 20.42 3.58 17.72
CA GLU A 17 21.74 4.12 17.43
C GLU A 17 22.82 3.01 17.47
N GLY A 18 23.67 2.98 16.44
CA GLY A 18 24.74 1.98 16.32
C GLY A 18 24.28 0.61 15.80
N ALA A 19 22.98 0.37 15.61
CA ALA A 19 22.46 -0.82 14.95
C ALA A 19 22.19 -0.58 13.46
N ALA A 20 22.34 -1.64 12.66
CA ALA A 20 21.92 -1.60 11.26
C ALA A 20 20.39 -1.49 11.18
N PHE A 21 19.91 -0.61 10.31
CA PHE A 21 18.49 -0.38 10.08
C PHE A 21 18.17 -0.56 8.59
N ASN A 22 17.91 -1.81 8.22
CA ASN A 22 17.72 -2.20 6.82
C ASN A 22 16.24 -2.52 6.60
N PHE A 23 15.61 -1.81 5.66
CA PHE A 23 14.25 -2.06 5.21
C PHE A 23 14.13 -1.71 3.73
N LEU A 24 13.12 -2.27 3.07
CA LEU A 24 12.74 -1.92 1.71
C LEU A 24 11.22 -1.97 1.62
N PHE A 25 10.62 -0.85 1.25
CA PHE A 25 9.25 -0.80 0.73
C PHE A 25 9.34 -0.69 -0.78
N ASP A 26 8.70 -1.61 -1.49
CA ASP A 26 8.73 -1.69 -2.95
C ASP A 26 7.30 -1.91 -3.46
N HIS A 27 6.81 -1.00 -4.31
CA HIS A 27 5.42 -0.95 -4.79
C HIS A 27 4.41 -1.05 -3.63
N CYS A 28 4.42 -0.03 -2.78
CA CYS A 28 3.50 0.07 -1.65
C CYS A 28 2.75 1.40 -1.63
N LEU A 29 1.52 1.36 -1.13
CA LEU A 29 0.80 2.54 -0.66
C LEU A 29 1.10 2.74 0.82
N LEU A 30 1.59 3.92 1.20
CA LEU A 30 1.96 4.25 2.57
C LEU A 30 1.30 5.56 3.00
N LYS A 31 0.48 5.50 4.07
CA LYS A 31 -0.01 6.70 4.76
C LYS A 31 1.05 7.19 5.75
N VAL A 32 1.71 8.30 5.45
CA VAL A 32 2.85 8.83 6.22
C VAL A 32 2.69 10.33 6.48
N ASN A 33 3.32 10.83 7.54
CA ASN A 33 3.45 12.26 7.76
C ASN A 33 4.70 12.84 7.04
N ASN A 34 4.98 14.12 7.24
CA ASN A 34 6.12 14.81 6.62
C ASN A 34 7.50 14.44 7.20
N GLU A 35 7.54 13.63 8.25
CA GLU A 35 8.80 13.22 8.91
C GLU A 35 9.46 12.06 8.17
N ILE A 36 8.69 11.26 7.43
CA ILE A 36 9.21 10.13 6.66
C ILE A 36 9.57 10.59 5.24
N ASN A 37 10.88 10.59 4.95
CA ASN A 37 11.38 10.82 3.60
C ASN A 37 11.27 9.53 2.75
N THR A 38 10.27 9.49 1.89
CA THR A 38 10.04 8.40 0.93
C THR A 38 10.88 8.51 -0.35
N ASP A 39 11.67 9.57 -0.52
CA ASP A 39 12.51 9.78 -1.71
C ASP A 39 13.94 9.26 -1.46
N THR A 40 14.02 8.00 -1.03
CA THR A 40 15.30 7.31 -0.76
C THR A 40 15.29 5.92 -1.38
N SER A 41 16.46 5.27 -1.47
CA SER A 41 16.57 3.94 -2.07
C SER A 41 15.82 2.83 -1.33
N SER A 42 15.43 3.06 -0.07
CA SER A 42 14.65 2.11 0.72
C SER A 42 13.14 2.17 0.42
N PHE A 43 12.73 3.10 -0.43
CA PHE A 43 11.35 3.32 -0.84
C PHE A 43 11.30 3.38 -2.37
N VAL A 44 10.79 2.32 -2.99
CA VAL A 44 10.74 2.15 -4.45
C VAL A 44 9.28 2.14 -4.88
N ASN A 45 8.93 3.01 -5.83
CA ASN A 45 7.56 3.12 -6.38
C ASN A 45 6.48 3.21 -5.30
N ILE A 46 6.60 4.21 -4.43
CA ILE A 46 5.66 4.42 -3.33
C ILE A 46 4.51 5.33 -3.77
N ILE A 47 3.29 4.88 -3.52
CA ILE A 47 2.11 5.73 -3.49
C ILE A 47 2.04 6.34 -2.10
N LYS A 48 2.48 7.58 -1.98
CA LYS A 48 2.45 8.32 -0.73
C LYS A 48 1.06 8.90 -0.51
N VAL A 49 0.48 8.69 0.66
CA VAL A 49 -0.73 9.39 1.11
C VAL A 49 -0.40 10.19 2.35
N GLN A 50 -0.75 11.47 2.38
CA GLN A 50 -0.50 12.34 3.52
C GLN A 50 -1.73 13.19 3.82
N GLU A 51 -2.02 13.45 5.09
CA GLU A 51 -3.10 14.38 5.45
C GLU A 51 -2.89 15.76 4.79
N PRO A 52 -3.95 16.40 4.26
CA PRO A 52 -5.37 16.05 4.37
C PRO A 52 -5.90 15.12 3.25
N GLU A 53 -5.04 14.45 2.48
CA GLU A 53 -5.46 13.53 1.43
C GLU A 53 -6.21 12.34 2.02
N ASN A 54 -7.39 12.06 1.46
CA ASN A 54 -8.21 10.93 1.85
C ASN A 54 -8.74 10.20 0.61
N PRO A 55 -7.85 9.57 -0.18
CA PRO A 55 -8.28 8.80 -1.35
C PRO A 55 -9.13 7.61 -0.93
N THR A 56 -10.17 7.30 -1.71
CA THR A 56 -10.95 6.08 -1.53
C THR A 56 -10.09 4.89 -1.97
N ILE A 57 -9.54 4.14 -1.01
CA ILE A 57 -8.71 2.96 -1.29
C ILE A 57 -9.57 1.69 -1.38
N PHE A 58 -10.53 1.54 -0.48
CA PHE A 58 -11.33 0.33 -0.27
C PHE A 58 -12.82 0.59 -0.41
N VAL A 59 -13.60 -0.46 -0.72
CA VAL A 59 -15.06 -0.37 -0.92
C VAL A 59 -15.80 0.04 0.35
N ASP A 60 -15.60 -0.68 1.46
CA ASP A 60 -16.28 -0.41 2.73
C ASP A 60 -15.52 -1.05 3.93
N PRO A 61 -14.35 -0.50 4.29
CA PRO A 61 -13.49 -1.10 5.31
C PRO A 61 -14.00 -0.89 6.75
N ASN A 62 -15.03 -0.06 6.96
CA ASN A 62 -15.49 0.32 8.31
C ASN A 62 -16.76 -0.41 8.73
N GLU A 63 -17.74 -0.54 7.84
CA GLU A 63 -19.05 -1.13 8.18
C GLU A 63 -19.15 -2.61 7.78
N LYS A 64 -18.38 -3.02 6.76
CA LYS A 64 -18.46 -4.37 6.17
C LYS A 64 -17.16 -5.16 6.20
N ASP A 65 -16.08 -4.57 6.69
CA ASP A 65 -14.72 -5.13 6.56
C ASP A 65 -14.37 -5.48 5.10
N ASP A 66 -14.90 -4.70 4.15
CA ASP A 66 -14.69 -4.90 2.72
C ASP A 66 -13.45 -4.13 2.25
N TYR A 67 -12.31 -4.85 2.30
CA TYR A 67 -11.00 -4.38 1.88
C TYR A 67 -10.69 -4.64 0.40
N HIS A 68 -11.69 -4.98 -0.43
CA HIS A 68 -11.51 -4.92 -1.87
C HIS A 68 -11.21 -3.48 -2.31
N LEU A 69 -10.43 -3.33 -3.36
CA LEU A 69 -10.10 -2.02 -3.90
C LEU A 69 -11.37 -1.37 -4.46
N ALA A 70 -11.60 -0.10 -4.10
CA ALA A 70 -12.68 0.68 -4.69
C ALA A 70 -12.35 1.07 -6.13
N GLU A 71 -13.38 1.33 -6.93
CA GLU A 71 -13.21 1.94 -8.26
C GLU A 71 -12.40 3.23 -8.15
N GLY A 72 -11.33 3.34 -8.95
CA GLY A 72 -10.43 4.49 -8.95
C GLY A 72 -9.39 4.49 -7.82
N SER A 73 -9.29 3.41 -7.05
CA SER A 73 -8.20 3.24 -6.07
C SER A 73 -6.84 3.35 -6.77
N PRO A 74 -5.88 4.12 -6.21
CA PRO A 74 -4.56 4.29 -6.80
C PRO A 74 -3.72 2.99 -6.75
N CYS A 75 -4.18 1.98 -6.01
CA CYS A 75 -3.54 0.67 -5.93
C CYS A 75 -3.79 -0.21 -7.16
N ILE A 76 -4.76 0.15 -8.01
CA ILE A 76 -5.10 -0.58 -9.23
C ILE A 76 -3.96 -0.44 -10.24
N ASP A 77 -3.53 -1.55 -10.84
CA ASP A 77 -2.43 -1.64 -11.82
C ASP A 77 -1.12 -0.99 -11.34
N ALA A 78 -0.84 -1.02 -10.04
CA ALA A 78 0.31 -0.32 -9.44
C ALA A 78 1.31 -1.24 -8.71
N GLY A 79 1.07 -2.54 -8.71
CA GLY A 79 1.89 -3.53 -8.02
C GLY A 79 3.09 -4.03 -8.83
N LEU A 80 3.96 -4.76 -8.13
CA LEU A 80 5.09 -5.45 -8.74
C LEU A 80 4.68 -6.90 -9.05
N PRO A 81 4.79 -7.35 -10.32
CA PRO A 81 4.67 -8.76 -10.66
C PRO A 81 5.66 -9.60 -9.85
N ASN A 82 5.11 -10.33 -8.89
CA ASN A 82 5.81 -11.35 -8.12
C ASN A 82 5.09 -12.67 -8.39
N GLY A 83 5.74 -13.82 -8.19
CA GLY A 83 5.21 -15.14 -8.59
C GLY A 83 3.89 -15.59 -7.93
N ILE A 84 3.17 -14.69 -7.24
CA ILE A 84 1.82 -14.89 -6.73
C ILE A 84 0.84 -14.60 -7.87
N LEU A 85 0.22 -15.67 -8.38
CA LEU A 85 -0.66 -15.59 -9.55
C LEU A 85 -2.15 -15.52 -9.21
N ILE A 86 -2.51 -15.77 -7.95
CA ILE A 86 -3.88 -15.86 -7.47
C ILE A 86 -4.01 -14.94 -6.25
N ASP A 87 -5.06 -14.13 -6.22
CA ASP A 87 -5.38 -13.21 -5.13
C ASP A 87 -6.09 -13.92 -3.95
N LEU A 88 -6.49 -13.16 -2.94
CA LEU A 88 -7.14 -13.70 -1.74
C LEU A 88 -8.56 -14.25 -2.00
N ASP A 89 -9.21 -13.81 -3.07
CA ASP A 89 -10.52 -14.27 -3.54
C ASP A 89 -10.44 -15.51 -4.44
N GLY A 90 -9.23 -15.94 -4.81
CA GLY A 90 -9.04 -17.01 -5.78
C GLY A 90 -9.10 -16.54 -7.24
N LYS A 91 -9.09 -15.23 -7.50
CA LYS A 91 -9.05 -14.64 -8.84
C LYS A 91 -7.60 -14.59 -9.37
N PRO A 92 -7.39 -14.77 -10.68
CA PRO A 92 -6.08 -14.57 -11.26
C PRO A 92 -5.66 -13.10 -11.17
N ARG A 93 -4.38 -12.88 -10.88
CA ARG A 93 -3.76 -11.57 -11.05
C ARG A 93 -3.34 -11.35 -12.49
N ASP A 94 -3.40 -10.12 -12.95
CA ASP A 94 -3.03 -9.79 -14.32
C ASP A 94 -1.52 -9.49 -14.47
N ILE A 95 -1.13 -8.88 -15.60
CA ILE A 95 0.27 -8.59 -15.91
C ILE A 95 0.86 -7.43 -15.09
N ILE A 96 0.02 -6.51 -14.62
CA ILE A 96 0.38 -5.42 -13.72
C ILE A 96 -0.53 -5.55 -12.48
N PRO A 97 -0.18 -6.46 -11.54
CA PRO A 97 -1.09 -6.79 -10.46
C PRO A 97 -1.36 -5.59 -9.56
N ASP A 98 -2.46 -5.63 -8.82
CA ASP A 98 -2.78 -4.57 -7.88
C ASP A 98 -1.90 -4.62 -6.62
N ILE A 99 -1.63 -3.44 -6.05
CA ILE A 99 -1.03 -3.36 -4.72
C ILE A 99 -2.04 -3.87 -3.70
N GLY A 100 -1.70 -4.95 -3.00
CA GLY A 100 -2.54 -5.49 -1.93
C GLY A 100 -2.78 -6.98 -2.10
N CYS A 101 -3.80 -7.51 -1.43
CA CYS A 101 -4.12 -8.94 -1.46
C CYS A 101 -5.26 -9.31 -2.42
N TYR A 102 -6.02 -8.33 -2.91
CA TYR A 102 -7.11 -8.50 -3.87
C TYR A 102 -6.72 -7.91 -5.22
N GLU A 103 -7.22 -8.52 -6.29
CA GLU A 103 -7.22 -7.94 -7.62
C GLU A 103 -8.58 -7.29 -7.91
N TYR A 104 -8.56 -6.07 -8.42
CA TYR A 104 -9.73 -5.32 -8.84
C TYR A 104 -10.26 -5.93 -10.14
N ALA A 105 -11.55 -6.24 -10.13
CA ALA A 105 -12.29 -6.61 -11.31
C ALA A 105 -13.55 -5.73 -11.37
N PRO A 106 -13.78 -4.99 -12.49
CA PRO A 106 -14.96 -4.14 -12.65
C PRO A 106 -16.27 -4.93 -12.75
#